data_AF-A0A3B9RWL0-F1
#
_entry.id   AF-A0A3B9RWL0-F1
#
_cell.length_a   1.000
_cell.length_b   1.000
_cell.length_c   1.000
_cell.angle_alpha   90.00
_cell.angle_beta   90.00
_cell.angle_gamma   90.00
#
_symmetry.space_group_name_H-M   'P 1'
#
loop_
_entity.id
_entity.type
_entity.pdbx_description
1 polymer ?
#
loop_
_entity_poly.entity_id
_entity_poly.type
_entity_poly.pdbx_seq_one_letter_code
_entity_poly.pdbx_strand_id
1 'polypeptide(L)' 'IKGQTSATSESSSKYRGAQGLAPELVEEIERMYGFDKPLYERFFKMMSDYATFNFGDSFFRDQKVVDLVLEKMPVSI' A
#
# COMPACT_ATOMS: atom_id res chain seq x y z
N ILE A 1 18.03 45.19 -0.66
CA ILE A 1 17.65 43.78 -0.92
C ILE A 1 17.67 43.06 0.42
N LYS A 2 16.50 42.86 1.07
CA LYS A 2 16.34 42.11 2.33
C LYS A 2 15.49 40.89 2.01
N GLY A 3 16.09 39.71 2.09
CA GLY A 3 15.40 38.44 1.88
C GLY A 3 14.52 38.11 3.09
N GLN A 4 13.21 38.05 2.85
CA GLN A 4 12.26 37.31 3.66
C GLN A 4 11.50 36.38 2.72
N THR A 5 11.65 35.07 2.95
CA THR A 5 10.69 34.01 2.64
C THR A 5 11.17 32.81 3.48
N SER A 6 10.79 32.72 4.76
CA SER A 6 9.54 32.12 5.23
C SER A 6 9.30 30.75 4.60
N ALA A 7 9.30 29.76 5.49
CA ALA A 7 8.97 28.36 5.29
C ALA A 7 7.88 28.12 4.24
N THR A 8 8.08 27.10 3.42
CA THR A 8 7.10 26.04 3.10
C THR A 8 7.64 25.24 1.92
N SER A 9 8.22 24.09 2.22
CA SER A 9 8.21 22.95 1.30
C SER A 9 8.13 21.63 2.07
N GLU A 10 7.38 21.62 3.17
CA GLU A 10 6.54 20.47 3.52
C GLU A 10 5.39 20.39 2.52
N SER A 11 5.70 20.25 1.23
CA SER A 11 4.72 19.74 0.29
C SER A 11 4.71 18.24 0.52
N SER A 12 4.05 17.88 1.62
CA SER A 12 3.43 16.59 1.78
C SER A 12 2.87 16.21 0.42
N SER A 13 3.49 15.22 -0.21
CA SER A 13 2.82 14.38 -1.18
C SER A 13 1.72 13.63 -0.42
N LYS A 14 0.75 14.38 0.11
CA LYS A 14 -0.54 13.88 0.56
C LYS A 14 -1.14 13.37 -0.73
N TYR A 15 -0.94 12.07 -0.90
CA TYR A 15 -1.45 11.24 -1.96
C TYR A 15 -2.76 11.82 -2.49
N ARG A 16 -2.77 12.32 -3.73
CA ARG A 16 -3.97 12.92 -4.32
C ARG A 16 -5.13 11.93 -4.42
N GLY A 17 -4.83 10.63 -4.39
CA GLY A 17 -5.83 9.56 -4.28
C GLY A 17 -6.56 9.51 -2.93
N ALA A 18 -6.04 10.12 -1.86
CA ALA A 18 -6.69 10.17 -0.56
C ALA A 18 -7.77 11.27 -0.47
N GLN A 19 -7.85 12.20 -1.44
CA GLN A 19 -8.88 13.23 -1.47
C GLN A 19 -10.21 12.62 -1.95
N GLY A 20 -10.95 12.02 -1.02
CA GLY A 20 -12.28 11.44 -1.28
C GLY A 20 -12.54 10.08 -0.63
N LEU A 21 -11.55 9.45 0.01
CA LEU A 21 -11.76 8.24 0.80
C LEU A 21 -12.35 8.61 2.18
N ALA A 22 -13.34 7.82 2.62
CA ALA A 22 -13.85 7.91 3.99
C ALA A 22 -12.70 7.66 4.99
N PRO A 23 -12.61 8.40 6.10
CA PRO A 23 -11.53 8.24 7.08
C PRO A 23 -11.45 6.82 7.65
N GLU A 24 -12.58 6.13 7.78
CA GLU A 24 -12.64 4.73 8.22
C GLU A 24 -11.93 3.77 7.25
N LEU A 25 -12.06 4.01 5.94
CA LEU A 25 -11.39 3.20 4.91
C LEU A 25 -9.88 3.42 4.93
N VAL A 26 -9.43 4.64 5.25
CA VAL A 26 -8.00 4.95 5.40
C VAL A 26 -7.42 4.17 6.58
N GLU A 27 -8.08 4.16 7.75
CA GLU A 27 -7.64 3.38 8.90
C GLU A 27 -7.57 1.87 8.63
N GLU A 28 -8.55 1.35 7.89
CA GLU A 28 -8.57 -0.06 7.48
C GLU A 28 -7.38 -0.39 6.57
N ILE A 29 -7.11 0.45 5.56
CA ILE A 29 -5.94 0.31 4.67
C ILE A 29 -4.65 0.41 5.48
N GLU A 30 -4.55 1.35 6.42
CA GLU A 30 -3.37 1.50 7.27
C GLU A 30 -3.08 0.25 8.09
N ARG A 31 -4.11 -0.35 8.72
CA ARG A 31 -3.95 -1.62 9.45
C ARG A 31 -3.61 -2.79 8.52
N MET A 32 -4.27 -2.91 7.37
CA MET A 32 -4.02 -4.00 6.42
C MET A 32 -2.57 -3.99 5.91
N TYR A 33 -2.06 -2.81 5.56
CA TYR A 33 -0.70 -2.65 5.03
C TYR A 33 0.36 -2.47 6.11
N GLY A 34 -0.04 -2.37 7.38
CA GLY A 34 0.89 -2.20 8.50
C GLY A 34 1.54 -0.81 8.54
N PHE A 35 0.85 0.23 8.03
CA PHE A 35 1.33 1.61 8.10
C PHE A 35 1.26 2.19 9.52
N ASP A 36 0.54 1.51 10.42
CA ASP A 36 0.53 1.73 11.87
C ASP A 36 1.81 1.23 12.57
N LYS A 37 2.61 0.40 11.89
CA LYS A 37 3.79 -0.26 12.48
C LYS A 37 5.12 0.40 12.09
N PRO A 38 6.18 0.20 12.90
CA PRO A 38 7.53 0.60 12.54
C PRO A 38 7.99 0.04 11.19
N LEU A 39 8.82 0.79 10.48
CA LEU A 39 9.29 0.47 9.12
C LEU A 39 9.89 -0.94 9.00
N TYR A 40 10.66 -1.38 9.99
CA TYR A 40 11.30 -2.69 9.98
C TYR A 40 10.29 -3.82 10.08
N GLU A 41 9.23 -3.69 10.89
CA GLU A 41 8.18 -4.71 11.02
C GLU A 41 7.43 -4.87 9.70
N ARG A 42 7.09 -3.74 9.08
CA ARG A 42 6.44 -3.71 7.76
C ARG A 42 7.32 -4.33 6.70
N PHE A 43 8.63 -4.07 6.74
CA PHE A 43 9.61 -4.64 5.82
C PHE A 43 9.74 -6.16 5.96
N PHE A 44 9.89 -6.69 7.17
CA PHE A 44 9.96 -8.14 7.40
C PHE A 44 8.66 -8.84 7.05
N LYS A 45 7.51 -8.23 7.38
CA LYS A 45 6.19 -8.74 6.96
C LYS A 45 6.12 -8.85 5.45
N MET A 46 6.42 -7.77 4.73
CA MET A 46 6.44 -7.73 3.27
C MET A 46 7.39 -8.78 2.69
N MET A 47 8.59 -8.94 3.26
CA MET A 47 9.56 -9.94 2.81
C MET A 47 9.04 -11.38 3.00
N SER A 48 8.41 -11.66 4.15
CA SER A 48 7.78 -12.95 4.43
C SER A 48 6.59 -13.23 3.51
N ASP A 49 5.75 -12.22 3.28
CA ASP A 49 4.62 -12.29 2.36
C ASP A 49 5.12 -12.62 0.94
N TYR A 50 6.19 -11.97 0.47
CA TYR A 50 6.81 -12.32 -0.81
C TYR A 50 7.43 -13.71 -0.84
N ALA A 51 8.15 -14.12 0.20
CA ALA A 51 8.78 -15.43 0.27
C ALA A 51 7.75 -16.58 0.32
N THR A 52 6.58 -16.33 0.93
CA THR A 52 5.46 -17.28 0.99
C THR A 52 4.49 -17.13 -0.19
N PHE A 53 4.81 -16.24 -1.14
CA PHE A 53 3.93 -15.82 -2.22
C PHE A 53 2.56 -15.32 -1.73
N ASN A 54 2.41 -14.90 -0.48
CA ASN A 54 1.16 -14.40 0.05
C ASN A 54 0.93 -12.92 -0.32
N PHE A 55 0.38 -12.67 -1.50
CA PHE A 55 0.09 -11.31 -1.99
C PHE A 55 -1.21 -10.70 -1.44
N GLY A 56 -1.87 -11.38 -0.49
CA GLY A 56 -3.16 -10.97 0.06
C GLY A 56 -4.34 -11.27 -0.86
N ASP A 57 -5.50 -10.72 -0.49
CA ASP A 57 -6.77 -10.94 -1.17
C ASP A 57 -7.08 -9.83 -2.18
N SER A 58 -7.72 -10.21 -3.28
CA SER A 58 -8.15 -9.27 -4.31
C SER A 58 -9.37 -8.47 -3.84
N PHE A 59 -9.21 -7.16 -3.73
CA PHE A 59 -10.31 -6.22 -3.45
C PHE A 59 -11.51 -6.30 -4.42
N PHE A 60 -11.30 -6.86 -5.62
CA PHE A 60 -12.34 -6.97 -6.65
C PHE A 60 -13.06 -8.31 -6.65
N ARG A 61 -12.47 -9.36 -6.07
CA ARG A 61 -12.91 -10.75 -6.28
C ARG A 61 -12.87 -11.63 -5.04
N ASP A 62 -12.55 -11.10 -3.86
CA ASP A 62 -12.45 -11.85 -2.59
C ASP A 62 -11.67 -13.17 -2.71
N GLN A 63 -10.66 -13.18 -3.59
CA GLN A 63 -9.82 -14.36 -3.87
C GLN A 63 -8.36 -13.98 -3.78
N LYS A 64 -7.52 -14.92 -3.37
CA LYS A 64 -6.08 -14.68 -3.25
C LYS A 64 -5.51 -14.22 -4.58
N VAL A 65 -4.66 -13.19 -4.52
CA VAL A 65 -4.03 -12.64 -5.73
C VAL A 65 -3.18 -13.70 -6.44
N VAL A 66 -2.55 -14.63 -5.69
CA VAL A 66 -1.79 -15.76 -6.27
C VAL A 66 -2.64 -16.61 -7.19
N ASP A 67 -3.84 -16.97 -6.74
CA ASP A 67 -4.75 -17.83 -7.47
C ASP A 67 -5.21 -17.13 -8.74
N LEU A 68 -5.50 -15.83 -8.66
CA LEU A 68 -5.81 -15.00 -9.83
C LEU A 68 -4.64 -14.94 -10.83
N VAL A 69 -3.40 -14.81 -10.35
CA VAL A 69 -2.21 -14.80 -11.23
C VAL A 69 -2.05 -16.17 -11.91
N LEU A 70 -2.16 -17.27 -11.16
CA LEU A 70 -2.10 -18.62 -11.71
C LEU A 70 -3.20 -18.90 -12.74
N GLU A 71 -4.44 -18.49 -12.48
CA GLU A 71 -5.57 -18.60 -13.42
C GLU A 71 -5.36 -17.82 -14.72
N LYS A 72 -4.63 -16.71 -14.65
CA LYS A 72 -4.39 -15.81 -15.79
C LYS A 72 -3.08 -16.09 -16.52
N MET A 73 -2.22 -16.93 -15.96
CA MET A 73 -1.01 -17.38 -16.63
C MET A 73 -1.40 -18.34 -17.77
N PRO A 74 -1.03 -18.04 -19.03
CA PRO A 74 -1.19 -19.01 -20.09
C PRO A 74 -0.27 -20.20 -19.78
N VAL A 75 -0.85 -21.37 -19.55
CA VAL A 75 -0.11 -22.65 -19.64
C VAL A 75 0.20 -22.90 -21.11
N SER A 76 1.18 -22.18 -21.65
CA SER A 76 1.76 -22.52 -22.95
C SER A 76 2.60 -23.78 -22.78
N ILE A 77 2.07 -24.91 -23.25
CA ILE A 77 2.84 -26.10 -23.66
C ILE A 77 3.44 -25.82 -25.04
#